data_AF-A0A3D5VHN2-F1
#
_entry.id   AF-A0A3D5VHN2-F1
#
_cell.length_a   1.000
_cell.length_b   1.000
_cell.length_c   1.000
_cell.angle_alpha   90.00
_cell.angle_beta   90.00
_cell.angle_gamma   90.00
#
_symmetry.space_group_name_H-M   'P 1'
#
loop_
_entity.id
_entity.type
_entity.pdbx_description
1 polymer ?
#
loop_
_entity_poly.entity_id
_entity_poly.type
_entity_poly.pdbx_seq_one_letter_code
_entity_poly.pdbx_strand_id
1 'polypeptide(L)' 'MLRNRQIVGLLLGLATLLPLLANSVSAAPVLTQRIDDYVQAQMAKMNIPGIGLGVVVDGQVFYSQGYGVCASGGRL' A
#
# COMPACT_ATOMS: atom_id res chain seq x y z
N MET A 1 -11.43 1.38 45.37
CA MET A 1 -10.03 1.40 44.87
C MET A 1 -9.68 0.24 43.94
N LEU A 2 -10.17 -1.00 44.15
CA LEU A 2 -9.88 -2.14 43.25
C LEU A 2 -10.37 -1.94 41.80
N ARG A 3 -11.56 -1.35 41.59
CA ARG A 3 -12.16 -1.14 40.25
C ARG A 3 -11.30 -0.25 39.33
N ASN A 4 -10.63 0.77 39.87
CA ASN A 4 -9.74 1.65 39.09
C ASN A 4 -8.42 0.95 38.73
N ARG A 5 -7.92 0.05 39.58
CA ARG A 5 -6.68 -0.71 39.29
C ARG A 5 -6.89 -1.71 38.14
N GLN A 6 -8.09 -2.29 38.05
CA GLN A 6 -8.47 -3.19 36.95
C GLN A 6 -8.60 -2.44 35.62
N ILE A 7 -9.20 -1.24 35.63
CA ILE A 7 -9.32 -0.40 34.43
C ILE A 7 -7.94 0.06 33.92
N VAL A 8 -7.06 0.46 34.82
CA VAL A 8 -5.67 0.84 34.47
C VAL A 8 -4.92 -0.37 33.90
N GLY A 9 -5.09 -1.56 34.46
CA GLY A 9 -4.50 -2.80 33.92
C GLY A 9 -5.02 -3.15 32.52
N LEU A 10 -6.33 -3.01 32.29
CA LEU A 10 -6.95 -3.25 30.98
C LEU A 10 -6.44 -2.24 29.93
N LEU A 11 -6.33 -0.96 30.29
CA LEU A 11 -5.82 0.09 29.42
C LEU A 11 -4.34 -0.11 29.08
N LEU A 12 -3.50 -0.51 30.05
CA LEU A 12 -2.10 -0.86 29.77
C LEU A 12 -2.00 -2.08 28.85
N GLY A 13 -2.80 -3.12 29.09
CA GLY A 13 -2.84 -4.31 28.23
C GLY A 13 -3.24 -3.96 26.79
N LEU A 14 -4.29 -3.16 26.61
CA LEU A 14 -4.74 -2.75 25.28
C LEU A 14 -3.72 -1.85 24.56
N ALA A 15 -3.02 -0.98 25.28
CA ALA A 15 -1.96 -0.13 24.72
C ALA A 15 -0.76 -0.95 24.19
N THR A 16 -0.46 -2.10 24.80
CA THR A 16 0.63 -2.99 24.32
C THR A 16 0.29 -3.78 23.06
N LEU A 17 -1.00 -3.94 22.72
CA LEU A 17 -1.45 -4.65 21.51
C LEU A 17 -1.48 -3.76 20.25
N LEU A 18 -1.56 -2.43 20.42
CA LEU A 18 -1.57 -1.47 19.30
C LEU A 18 -0.33 -1.51 18.38
N PRO A 19 0.92 -1.57 18.87
CA PRO A 19 2.09 -1.51 17.99
C PRO A 19 2.25 -2.73 17.09
N LEU A 20 1.61 -3.87 17.38
CA LEU A 20 1.69 -5.07 16.54
C LEU A 20 1.00 -4.91 15.19
N LEU A 21 0.03 -3.98 15.08
CA LEU A 21 -0.70 -3.70 13.85
C LEU A 21 -0.01 -2.63 12.97
N ALA A 22 1.04 -1.99 13.46
CA ALA A 22 1.68 -0.85 12.78
C ALA A 22 2.86 -1.25 11.87
N ASN A 23 3.17 -2.55 11.76
CA ASN A 23 4.19 -3.05 10.83
C ASN A 23 3.69 -2.97 9.39
N SER A 24 3.64 -1.74 8.88
CA SER A 24 3.44 -1.44 7.47
C SER A 24 4.70 -1.91 6.76
N VAL A 25 4.63 -2.99 5.99
CA VAL A 25 5.70 -3.37 5.06
C VAL A 25 5.82 -2.23 4.05
N SER A 26 6.79 -1.34 4.29
CA SER A 26 7.16 -0.34 3.30
C SER A 26 7.92 -1.07 2.19
N ALA A 27 7.41 -0.99 0.96
CA ALA A 27 8.09 -1.57 -0.18
C ALA A 27 9.52 -1.01 -0.27
N ALA A 28 10.52 -1.88 -0.36
CA ALA A 28 11.91 -1.47 -0.51
C ALA A 28 12.03 -0.58 -1.76
N PRO A 29 12.56 0.66 -1.67
CA PRO A 29 12.56 1.64 -2.76
C PRO A 29 13.15 1.11 -4.08
N VAL A 30 14.09 0.18 -3.98
CA VAL A 30 14.76 -0.45 -5.11
C VAL A 30 13.82 -1.35 -5.92
N LEU A 31 12.90 -2.06 -5.26
CA LEU A 31 12.00 -2.98 -5.95
C LEU A 31 10.88 -2.23 -6.69
N THR A 32 10.33 -1.19 -6.07
CA THR A 32 9.29 -0.36 -6.70
C THR A 32 9.82 0.34 -7.95
N GLN A 33 11.05 0.85 -7.90
CA GLN A 33 11.67 1.49 -9.06
C GLN A 33 11.88 0.51 -10.23
N ARG A 34 12.27 -0.75 -9.95
CA ARG A 34 12.36 -1.78 -10.99
C ARG A 34 11.01 -2.14 -11.60
N ILE A 35 9.94 -2.09 -10.81
CA ILE A 35 8.56 -2.27 -11.32
C ILE A 35 8.22 -1.12 -12.27
N ASP A 36 8.53 0.12 -11.89
CA ASP A 36 8.28 1.31 -12.72
C ASP A 36 8.98 1.25 -14.07
N ASP A 37 10.28 0.95 -14.05
CA ASP A 37 11.10 0.86 -15.26
C ASP A 37 10.56 -0.21 -16.21
N TYR A 38 10.16 -1.35 -15.67
CA TYR A 38 9.59 -2.45 -16.44
C TYR A 38 8.25 -2.05 -17.07
N VAL A 39 7.33 -1.49 -16.28
CA VAL A 39 6.00 -1.11 -16.76
C VAL A 39 6.11 -0.06 -17.87
N GLN A 40 6.93 0.97 -17.69
CA GLN A 40 7.15 1.98 -18.72
C GLN A 40 7.74 1.39 -20.00
N ALA A 41 8.73 0.50 -19.89
CA ALA A 41 9.31 -0.16 -21.06
C ALA A 41 8.28 -1.00 -21.83
N GLN A 42 7.37 -1.68 -21.11
CA GLN A 42 6.31 -2.48 -21.74
C GLN A 42 5.22 -1.61 -22.35
N MET A 43 4.82 -0.52 -21.68
CA MET A 43 3.86 0.43 -22.24
C MET A 43 4.35 1.01 -23.56
N ALA A 44 5.64 1.39 -23.63
CA ALA A 44 6.26 1.90 -24.83
C ALA A 44 6.30 0.85 -25.96
N LYS A 45 6.70 -0.40 -25.64
CA LYS A 45 6.76 -1.49 -26.62
C LYS A 45 5.40 -1.86 -27.21
N MET A 46 4.36 -1.83 -26.38
CA MET A 46 3.00 -2.25 -26.77
C MET A 46 2.08 -1.10 -27.14
N ASN A 47 2.56 0.15 -27.14
CA ASN A 47 1.76 1.36 -27.35
C ASN A 47 0.54 1.45 -26.41
N ILE A 48 0.72 1.11 -25.14
CA ILE A 48 -0.33 1.21 -24.12
C ILE A 48 -0.37 2.66 -23.61
N PRO A 49 -1.49 3.39 -23.75
CA PRO A 49 -1.57 4.82 -23.38
C PRO A 49 -1.60 5.07 -21.86
N GLY A 50 -2.08 4.10 -21.08
CA GLY A 50 -2.09 4.17 -19.63
C GLY A 50 -2.51 2.85 -18.97
N ILE A 51 -2.03 2.62 -17.76
CA ILE A 51 -2.34 1.43 -16.95
C ILE A 51 -2.26 1.75 -15.45
N GLY A 52 -3.11 1.12 -14.65
CA GLY A 52 -2.96 1.07 -13.19
C GLY A 52 -2.43 -0.29 -12.76
N LEU A 53 -1.40 -0.32 -11.91
CA LEU A 53 -0.83 -1.54 -11.36
C LEU A 53 -0.97 -1.53 -9.84
N GLY A 54 -1.54 -2.60 -9.29
CA GLY A 54 -1.56 -2.87 -7.85
C GLY A 54 -0.96 -4.25 -7.56
N VAL A 55 -0.09 -4.33 -6.55
CA VAL A 55 0.54 -5.56 -6.07
C VAL A 55 0.14 -5.76 -4.61
N VAL A 56 -0.42 -6.93 -4.31
CA VAL A 56 -0.84 -7.32 -2.96
C VAL A 56 0.02 -8.50 -2.51
N VAL A 57 0.60 -8.38 -1.31
CA VAL A 57 1.41 -9.42 -0.66
C VAL A 57 0.83 -9.64 0.73
N ASP A 58 0.53 -10.90 1.08
CA ASP A 58 -0.05 -11.28 2.38
C ASP A 58 -1.32 -10.49 2.74
N GLY A 59 -2.17 -10.24 1.74
CA GLY A 59 -3.42 -9.48 1.91
C GLY A 59 -3.24 -7.97 2.10
N GLN A 60 -2.00 -7.46 2.06
CA GLN A 60 -1.69 -6.03 2.16
C GLN A 60 -1.23 -5.47 0.81
N VAL A 61 -1.62 -4.23 0.51
CA VAL A 61 -1.15 -3.54 -0.71
C VAL A 61 0.33 -3.22 -0.53
N PHE A 62 1.17 -3.90 -1.31
CA PHE A 62 2.61 -3.71 -1.35
C PHE A 62 3.00 -2.54 -2.27
N TYR A 63 2.35 -2.43 -3.42
CA TYR A 63 2.64 -1.39 -4.41
C TYR A 63 1.37 -1.00 -5.16
N SER A 64 1.18 0.28 -5.45
CA SER A 64 0.05 0.76 -6.25
C SER A 64 0.43 2.03 -6.98
N GLN A 65 0.36 2.01 -8.31
CA GLN A 65 0.75 3.15 -9.14
C GLN A 65 -0.06 3.21 -10.45
N GLY A 66 -0.41 4.43 -10.85
CA GLY A 66 -0.94 4.73 -12.17
C GLY A 66 0.15 5.23 -13.11
N TYR A 67 0.12 4.79 -14.37
CA TYR A 67 1.04 5.19 -15.42
C TYR A 67 0.26 5.68 -16.65
N GLY A 68 0.84 6.65 -17.36
CA GLY A 68 0.28 7.20 -18.58
C GLY A 68 -0.92 8.11 -18.33
N VAL A 69 -1.72 8.32 -19.39
CA VAL A 69 -2.86 9.25 -19.38
C VAL A 69 -4.08 8.51 -19.92
N CYS A 70 -5.17 8.45 -19.15
CA CYS A 70 -6.47 8.09 -19.71
C CYS A 70 -6.83 9.19 -20.71
N ALA A 71 -6.90 8.86 -22.01
CA ALA A 71 -7.24 9.83 -23.03
C ALA A 71 -8.51 10.60 -22.61
N SER A 72 -8.41 11.93 -22.58
CA SER A 72 -9.52 12.86 -22.30
C SER A 72 -10.51 12.80 -23.47
N GLY A 73 -11.29 11.73 -23.54
CA GLY A 73 -12.22 11.46 -24.64
C GLY A 73 -13.50 10.77 -24.20
N GLY A 74 -13.76 10.71 -22.90
CA GLY A 74 -15.06 10.29 -22.37
C GLY A 74 -16.12 11.33 -22.75
N ARG A 75 -16.76 11.13 -23.91
CA ARG A 75 -18.10 11.65 -24.15
C ARG A 75 -19.03 10.81 -23.28
N LEU A 76 -19.46 11.38 -22.15
CA LEU A 76 -20.65 10.93 -21.44
C LEU A 76 -21.88 11.12 -22.36
#